data_AF-A0A0C3DDG1-F1
#
_entry.id   AF-A0A0C3DDG1-F1
#
_cell.length_a   1.000
_cell.length_b   1.000
_cell.length_c   1.000
_cell.angle_alpha   90.00
_cell.angle_beta   90.00
_cell.angle_gamma   90.00
#
_symmetry.space_group_name_H-M   'P 1'
#
loop_
_entity.id
_entity.type
_entity.pdbx_description
1 polymer ?
#
loop_
_entity_poly.entity_id
_entity_poly.type
_entity_poly.pdbx_seq_one_letter_code
_entity_poly.pdbx_strand_id
1 'polypeptide(L)'
;IYYPFADEGEWELAKFLALNLNKTQVSQFLKLRWVRLFILLFGTVDRLFGWLGSLPVGPQWQSMKINVSGYETTCNRSVSHTK
;
A
#
# COMPACT_ATOMS: atom_id res chain seq x y z
N ILE A 1 -9.42 0.59 2.88
CA ILE A 1 -9.57 1.81 3.71
C ILE A 1 -8.90 2.93 2.94
N TYR A 2 -9.67 3.96 2.56
CA TYR A 2 -9.21 5.06 1.71
C TYR A 2 -9.05 6.37 2.49
N TYR A 3 -9.15 6.35 3.82
CA TYR A 3 -8.95 7.53 4.66
C TYR A 3 -7.56 8.17 4.39
N PRO A 4 -7.44 9.50 4.26
CA PRO A 4 -8.44 10.55 4.53
C PRO A 4 -9.37 10.92 3.35
N PHE A 5 -9.38 10.15 2.27
CA PHE A 5 -10.24 10.36 1.10
C PHE A 5 -11.65 9.79 1.31
N ALA A 6 -12.62 10.31 0.57
CA ALA A 6 -14.05 10.01 0.71
C ALA A 6 -14.34 8.57 0.28
N ASP A 7 -13.75 8.18 -0.84
CA ASP A 7 -13.93 6.90 -1.49
C ASP A 7 -12.70 6.51 -2.31
N GLU A 8 -12.78 5.37 -2.98
CA GLU A 8 -11.73 4.86 -3.85
C GLU A 8 -11.45 5.78 -5.05
N GLY A 9 -12.50 6.41 -5.62
CA GLY A 9 -12.37 7.29 -6.77
C GLY A 9 -11.64 8.59 -6.44
N GLU A 10 -11.94 9.20 -5.30
CA GLU A 10 -11.19 10.36 -4.82
C GLU A 10 -9.73 9.99 -4.55
N TRP A 11 -9.48 8.81 -3.97
CA TRP A 11 -8.11 8.33 -3.76
C TRP A 11 -7.35 8.09 -5.07
N GLU A 12 -8.01 7.51 -6.07
CA GLU A 12 -7.42 7.30 -7.39
C GLU A 12 -7.04 8.62 -8.06
N LEU A 13 -7.95 9.60 -8.03
CA LEU A 13 -7.68 10.94 -8.55
C LEU A 13 -6.50 11.60 -7.81
N ALA A 14 -6.49 11.52 -6.48
CA ALA A 14 -5.42 12.07 -5.65
C ALA A 14 -4.04 11.49 -6.04
N LYS A 15 -3.94 10.16 -6.19
CA LYS A 15 -2.72 9.49 -6.67
C LYS A 15 -2.33 9.96 -8.07
N PHE A 16 -3.29 9.99 -9.00
CA PHE A 16 -3.04 10.40 -10.38
C PHE A 16 -2.45 11.81 -10.45
N LEU A 17 -3.04 12.75 -9.71
CA LEU A 17 -2.57 14.14 -9.65
C LEU A 17 -1.16 14.22 -9.04
N ALA A 18 -0.90 13.54 -7.93
CA ALA A 18 0.38 13.60 -7.23
C ALA A 18 1.54 12.94 -8.00
N LEU A 19 1.26 11.89 -8.78
CA LEU A 19 2.28 11.15 -9.53
C LEU A 19 2.60 11.80 -10.88
N ASN A 20 1.63 12.46 -11.51
CA ASN A 20 1.78 12.94 -12.89
C ASN A 20 1.93 14.46 -13.01
N LEU A 21 1.57 15.23 -11.98
CA LEU A 21 1.57 16.70 -12.01
C LEU A 21 2.40 17.27 -10.87
N ASN A 22 3.03 18.42 -11.11
CA ASN A 22 3.65 19.20 -10.05
C ASN A 22 2.61 20.01 -9.24
N LYS A 23 2.99 20.52 -8.06
CA LYS A 23 2.09 21.30 -7.18
C LYS A 23 1.40 22.46 -7.90
N THR A 24 2.08 23.17 -8.78
CA THR A 24 1.51 24.30 -9.52
C THR A 24 0.43 23.84 -10.49
N GLN A 25 0.69 22.75 -11.24
CA GLN A 25 -0.28 22.15 -12.16
C GLN A 25 -1.50 21.59 -11.44
N VAL A 26 -1.31 20.94 -10.29
CA VAL A 26 -2.43 20.49 -9.43
C VAL A 26 -3.25 21.68 -8.94
N SER A 27 -2.61 22.75 -8.48
CA SER A 27 -3.31 23.97 -8.07
C SER A 27 -4.16 24.58 -9.19
N GLN A 28 -3.64 24.58 -10.43
CA GLN A 28 -4.38 25.02 -11.61
C GLN A 28 -5.55 24.08 -11.94
N PHE A 29 -5.33 22.76 -11.89
CA PHE A 29 -6.37 21.75 -12.10
C PHE A 29 -7.54 21.91 -11.13
N LEU A 30 -7.27 22.08 -9.83
CA LEU A 30 -8.31 22.25 -8.80
C LEU A 30 -9.10 23.56 -8.93
N LYS A 31 -8.56 24.55 -9.65
CA LYS A 31 -9.26 25.82 -9.94
C LYS A 31 -10.21 25.71 -11.14
N LEU A 32 -10.15 24.63 -11.92
CA LEU A 32 -11.06 24.43 -13.06
C LEU A 32 -12.51 24.41 -12.57
N ARG A 33 -13.38 25.16 -13.25
CA ARG A 33 -14.81 25.24 -12.90
C ARG A 33 -15.47 23.87 -12.86
N TRP A 34 -15.12 23.00 -13.81
CA TRP A 34 -15.65 21.63 -13.88
C TRP A 34 -15.24 20.80 -12.66
N VAL A 35 -13.98 20.90 -12.22
CA VAL A 35 -13.47 20.18 -11.04
C VAL A 35 -14.16 20.68 -9.76
N ARG A 36 -14.45 21.98 -9.67
CA ARG A 36 -15.18 22.58 -8.55
C ARG A 36 -16.64 22.12 -8.41
N LEU A 37 -17.21 21.44 -9.40
CA LEU A 37 -18.53 20.81 -9.28
C LEU A 37 -18.50 19.56 -8.40
N PHE A 38 -17.32 18.95 -8.24
CA PHE A 38 -17.11 17.78 -7.39
C PHE A 38 -16.64 18.21 -6.00
N ILE A 39 -17.22 17.60 -4.96
CA ILE A 39 -16.78 17.81 -3.58
C ILE A 39 -15.57 16.91 -3.34
N LEU A 40 -14.37 17.48 -3.50
CA LEU A 40 -13.11 16.84 -3.11
C LEU A 40 -12.81 17.21 -1.65
N LEU A 41 -12.71 16.23 -0.76
CA LEU A 41 -12.38 16.40 0.66
C LEU A 41 -11.02 17.07 0.86
N PHE A 42 -10.05 16.82 -0.02
CA PHE A 42 -8.76 17.51 0.08
C PHE A 42 -8.89 18.99 -0.32
N GLY A 43 -9.68 19.33 -1.34
CA GLY A 43 -10.07 20.71 -1.73
C GLY A 43 -8.95 21.69 -2.14
N THR A 44 -7.74 21.54 -1.64
CA THR A 44 -6.57 22.36 -1.91
C THR A 44 -5.34 21.50 -2.16
N VAL A 45 -4.37 22.07 -2.87
CA VAL A 45 -3.10 21.38 -3.15
C VAL A 45 -2.33 21.09 -1.85
N ASP A 46 -2.29 22.04 -0.90
CA ASP A 46 -1.54 21.86 0.34
C ASP A 46 -2.11 20.74 1.20
N ARG A 47 -3.45 20.63 1.26
CA ARG A 47 -4.11 19.56 2.00
C ARG A 47 -3.86 18.19 1.33
N LEU A 48 -3.93 18.12 0.00
CA LEU A 48 -3.63 16.89 -0.75
C LEU A 48 -2.21 16.38 -0.45
N PHE A 49 -1.20 17.24 -0.60
CA PHE A 49 0.19 16.85 -0.34
C PHE A 49 0.49 16.66 1.15
N GLY A 50 -0.20 17.38 2.04
CA GLY A 50 -0.14 17.13 3.48
C GLY A 50 -0.66 15.75 3.85
N TRP A 51 -1.79 15.34 3.27
CA TRP A 51 -2.34 14.01 3.45
C TRP A 51 -1.41 12.93 2.92
N LEU A 52 -0.92 13.05 1.68
CA LEU A 52 0.05 12.11 1.13
C LEU A 52 1.31 11.99 2.00
N GLY A 53 1.83 13.11 2.52
CA GLY A 53 2.99 13.11 3.41
C GLY A 53 2.72 12.51 4.79
N SER A 54 1.45 12.52 5.24
CA SER A 54 1.03 11.91 6.50
C SER A 54 0.68 10.43 6.40
N LEU A 55 0.61 9.87 5.19
CA LEU A 55 0.29 8.46 5.01
C LEU A 55 1.35 7.60 5.72
N PRO A 56 0.94 6.55 6.44
CA PRO A 56 1.90 5.65 7.05
C PRO A 56 2.79 5.08 5.94
N VAL A 57 4.10 5.12 6.19
CA VAL A 57 5.04 4.39 5.34
C VAL A 57 4.60 2.92 5.38
N GLY A 58 4.48 2.30 4.21
CA GLY A 58 4.01 0.92 4.10
C GLY A 58 4.75 -0.03 5.04
N PRO A 59 4.15 -1.17 5.42
CA PRO A 59 4.75 -2.08 6.38
C PRO A 59 6.17 -2.43 5.94
N GLN A 60 7.13 -2.15 6.82
CA GLN A 60 8.50 -2.57 6.59
C GLN A 60 8.53 -4.09 6.65
N TRP A 61 8.90 -4.74 5.55
CA TRP A 61 9.03 -6.19 5.50
C TRP A 61 10.04 -6.64 6.57
N GLN A 62 9.57 -7.38 7.57
CA GLN A 62 10.42 -8.02 8.56
C GLN A 62 10.53 -9.50 8.22
N SER A 63 11.76 -9.98 8.05
CA SER A 63 12.03 -11.41 7.81
C SER A 63 12.51 -12.06 9.11
N MET A 64 11.88 -13.17 9.50
CA MET A 64 12.30 -14.01 10.60
C MET A 64 12.88 -15.30 10.01
N LYS A 65 14.14 -15.60 10.32
CA LYS A 65 14.72 -16.90 9.95
C LYS A 65 14.14 -17.98 10.86
N ILE A 66 13.44 -18.95 10.28
CA ILE A 66 13.05 -20.17 10.99
C ILE A 66 14.18 -21.18 10.91
N ASN A 67 14.61 -21.72 12.06
CA ASN A 67 15.55 -22.82 12.12
C ASN A 67 14.77 -24.12 12.14
N VAL A 68 14.81 -24.88 11.04
CA VAL A 68 14.17 -26.19 10.96
C VAL A 68 15.24 -27.24 11.27
N SER A 69 15.22 -27.82 12.48
CA SER A 69 16.02 -29.00 12.78
C SER A 69 15.44 -30.20 12.02
N GLY A 70 16.30 -30.94 11.31
CA GLY A 70 15.88 -32.14 10.59
C GLY A 70 15.23 -33.15 11.53
N TYR A 71 14.11 -33.73 11.11
CA TYR A 71 13.49 -34.82 11.84
C TYR A 71 14.25 -36.12 11.54
N GLU A 72 14.68 -36.82 12.60
CA GLU A 72 15.20 -38.18 12.52
C GLU A 72 14.13 -39.09 11.88
N THR A 73 14.43 -39.62 10.68
CA THR A 73 13.58 -40.63 10.05
C THR A 73 14.06 -41.99 10.53
N THR A 74 13.25 -42.66 11.35
CA THR A 74 13.57 -44.01 11.84
C THR A 74 13.51 -45.00 10.68
N CYS A 75 14.67 -45.49 10.23
CA CYS A 75 14.73 -46.59 9.27
C CYS A 75 14.47 -47.91 10.01
N ASN A 76 13.21 -48.35 10.03
CA ASN A 76 12.85 -49.66 10.56
C ASN A 76 13.17 -50.73 9.51
N ARG A 77 14.42 -51.22 9.47
CA ARG A 77 14.80 -52.40 8.67
C ARG A 77 14.82 -53.64 9.55
N SER A 78 13.65 -54.26 9.73
CA SER A 78 13.52 -55.62 10.26
C SER A 78 13.36 -56.60 9.09
N VAL A 79 14.41 -57.37 8.78
CA VAL A 79 14.25 -58.71 8.20
C VAL A 79 15.33 -59.63 8.78
N SER A 80 14.96 -60.39 9.79
CA SER A 80 15.64 -61.62 10.18
C SER A 80 15.15 -62.73 9.26
N HIS A 81 16.01 -63.35 8.46
CA HIS A 81 15.77 -64.69 7.91
C HIS A 81 16.99 -65.57 8.20
N THR A 82 16.74 -66.50 9.12
CA THR A 82 17.55 -67.65 9.47
C THR A 82 17.77 -68.56 8.27
N LYS A 83 18.96 -69.16 8.19
CA LYS A 83 19.15 -70.48 7.60
C LYS A 83 20.17 -71.27 8.41
#